data_AF-A0A553N261-F1
#
_entry.id   AF-A0A553N261-F1
#
_cell.length_a   1.000
_cell.length_b   1.000
_cell.length_c   1.000
_cell.angle_alpha   90.00
_cell.angle_beta   90.00
_cell.angle_gamma   90.00
#
_symmetry.space_group_name_H-M   'P 1'
#
loop_
_entity.id
_entity.type
_entity.pdbx_description
1 polymer ?
#
loop_
_entity_poly.entity_id
_entity_poly.type
_entity_poly.pdbx_seq_one_letter_code
_entity_poly.pdbx_strand_id
1 'polypeptide(L)'
;MDFNDAKSEILQVLSRTDRQHVPKLLEWLKCSDELDEVLVDNQSIILQSIADDLRACLPLEAMAPSETMAVNKTQQKTHPTVHVDAFLYNDDAVDSLCEEGKMSRNYCLSCGSHKTAPLEFISHSFSIPELQFIFHHALPDLTGKLLVDVGSRLGAVLFGGYLYSSASQLVGVEISLEFVRLQTMAAEKYGFTDRIQVIHADIRSQAALVQNTDVLILNNVFEFFMETSDQIQTWKFISQNFRKKGAMLLTVPSMQEALGLLQDPAFKEMFAVNQWIEEVPIDYDVYLRNHSDPDSLKQIHIYRVI
;
A
#
# COMPACT_ATOMS: atom_id res chain seq x y z
N MET A 1 -22.11 9.08 19.56
CA MET A 1 -21.36 10.19 20.17
C MET A 1 -20.35 10.62 19.13
N ASP A 2 -20.30 11.90 18.77
CA ASP A 2 -19.28 12.38 17.84
C ASP A 2 -17.95 12.63 18.57
N PHE A 3 -16.90 13.02 17.83
CA PHE A 3 -15.58 13.27 18.41
C PHE A 3 -15.58 14.38 19.48
N ASN A 4 -16.38 15.44 19.29
CA ASN A 4 -16.40 16.57 20.22
C ASN A 4 -17.14 16.21 21.51
N ASP A 5 -18.22 15.45 21.40
CA ASP A 5 -18.92 14.89 22.54
C ASP A 5 -18.00 13.93 23.32
N ALA A 6 -17.30 13.02 22.61
CA ALA A 6 -16.38 12.07 23.22
C ALA A 6 -15.24 12.76 23.97
N LYS A 7 -14.64 13.78 23.35
CA LYS A 7 -13.63 14.63 23.97
C LYS A 7 -14.16 15.30 25.24
N SER A 8 -15.40 15.78 25.21
CA SER A 8 -16.03 16.43 26.36
C SER A 8 -16.24 15.45 27.52
N GLU A 9 -16.68 14.23 27.24
CA GLU A 9 -16.82 13.17 28.24
C GLU A 9 -15.46 12.78 28.87
N ILE A 10 -14.42 12.62 28.05
CA ILE A 10 -13.06 12.35 28.56
C ILE A 10 -12.58 13.48 29.47
N LEU A 11 -12.79 14.75 29.08
CA LEU A 11 -12.44 15.89 29.94
C LEU A 11 -13.21 15.90 31.26
N GLN A 12 -14.47 15.48 31.25
CA GLN A 12 -15.25 15.32 32.49
C GLN A 12 -14.69 14.21 33.38
N VAL A 13 -14.32 13.05 32.81
CA VAL A 13 -13.66 11.96 33.55
C VAL A 13 -12.37 12.45 34.19
N LEU A 14 -11.52 13.16 33.43
CA LEU A 14 -10.28 13.74 33.95
C LEU A 14 -10.56 14.74 35.09
N SER A 15 -11.61 15.56 34.97
CA SER A 15 -11.98 16.55 36.01
C SER A 15 -12.44 15.92 37.33
N ARG A 16 -13.02 14.71 37.26
CA ARG A 16 -13.57 13.97 38.41
C ARG A 16 -12.54 13.01 39.02
N THR A 17 -11.44 12.75 38.32
CA THR A 17 -10.35 11.90 38.80
C THR A 17 -9.55 12.65 39.86
N ASP A 18 -9.18 11.97 40.95
CA ASP A 18 -8.32 12.57 41.98
C ASP A 18 -7.03 13.10 41.33
N ARG A 19 -6.66 14.34 41.68
CA ARG A 19 -5.50 15.04 41.10
C ARG A 19 -4.21 14.23 41.17
N GLN A 20 -4.02 13.39 42.19
CA GLN A 20 -2.84 12.55 42.31
C GLN A 20 -2.78 11.41 41.27
N HIS A 21 -3.92 11.02 40.70
CA HIS A 21 -4.03 9.94 39.72
C HIS A 21 -4.14 10.44 38.27
N VAL A 22 -4.47 11.71 38.05
CA VAL A 22 -4.58 12.30 36.70
C VAL A 22 -3.32 12.08 35.84
N PRO A 23 -2.07 12.27 36.32
CA PRO A 23 -0.89 12.01 35.50
C PRO A 23 -0.79 10.55 35.04
N LYS A 24 -1.08 9.60 35.95
CA LYS A 24 -1.06 8.17 35.64
C LYS A 24 -2.15 7.78 34.65
N LEU A 25 -3.34 8.38 34.75
CA LEU A 25 -4.43 8.16 33.81
C LEU A 25 -4.10 8.72 32.42
N LEU A 26 -3.46 9.89 32.34
CA LEU A 26 -3.00 10.47 31.07
C LEU A 26 -1.87 9.64 30.44
N GLU A 27 -0.97 9.08 31.25
CA GLU A 27 0.06 8.15 30.78
C GLU A 27 -0.56 6.86 30.24
N TRP A 28 -1.51 6.27 30.96
CA TRP A 28 -2.27 5.11 30.49
C TRP A 28 -3.03 5.40 29.18
N LEU A 29 -3.74 6.54 29.08
CA LEU A 29 -4.43 6.93 27.85
C LEU A 29 -3.50 7.10 26.63
N LYS A 30 -2.22 7.41 26.86
CA LYS A 30 -1.23 7.62 25.80
C LYS A 30 -0.49 6.36 25.39
N CYS A 31 -0.35 5.40 26.30
CA CYS A 31 0.60 4.30 26.17
C CYS A 31 -0.01 2.92 26.42
N SER A 32 -1.32 2.83 26.63
CA SER A 32 -1.97 1.55 26.90
C SER A 32 -2.47 0.87 25.64
N ASP A 33 -2.00 -0.35 25.43
CA ASP A 33 -2.45 -1.26 24.38
C ASP A 33 -3.89 -1.77 24.64
N GLU A 34 -4.43 -1.61 25.86
CA GLU A 34 -5.83 -1.96 26.18
C GLU A 34 -6.82 -1.13 25.34
N LEU A 35 -6.43 0.08 24.92
CA LEU A 35 -7.24 0.91 24.05
C LEU A 35 -7.27 0.39 22.61
N ASP A 36 -6.23 -0.34 22.19
CA ASP A 36 -6.21 -0.97 20.88
C ASP A 36 -7.27 -2.07 20.78
N GLU A 37 -7.65 -2.73 21.87
CA GLU A 37 -8.75 -3.71 21.88
C GLU A 37 -10.09 -3.09 21.46
N VAL A 38 -10.29 -1.79 21.70
CA VAL A 38 -11.50 -1.06 21.26
C VAL A 38 -11.49 -0.83 19.75
N LEU A 39 -10.30 -0.80 19.14
CA LEU A 39 -10.10 -0.60 17.71
C LEU A 39 -10.16 -1.92 16.91
N VAL A 40 -10.64 -3.03 17.49
CA VAL A 40 -10.71 -4.33 16.79
C VAL A 40 -11.55 -4.22 15.54
N ASP A 41 -10.82 -4.28 14.43
CA ASP A 41 -11.33 -4.12 13.09
C ASP A 41 -11.56 -5.51 12.48
N ASN A 42 -12.83 -5.93 12.38
CA ASN A 42 -13.17 -7.22 11.76
C ASN A 42 -12.69 -7.29 10.31
N GLN A 43 -12.61 -6.14 9.62
CA GLN A 43 -12.09 -6.07 8.28
C GLN A 43 -10.59 -6.42 8.21
N SER A 44 -9.78 -6.02 9.20
CA SER A 44 -8.36 -6.39 9.22
C SER A 44 -8.16 -7.89 9.42
N ILE A 45 -9.04 -8.54 10.19
CA ILE A 45 -9.05 -10.01 10.35
C ILE A 45 -9.37 -10.70 9.01
N ILE A 46 -10.30 -10.15 8.23
CA ILE A 46 -10.62 -10.68 6.90
C ILE A 46 -9.41 -10.52 5.97
N LEU A 47 -8.75 -9.35 5.96
CA LEU A 47 -7.52 -9.13 5.19
C LEU A 47 -6.41 -10.10 5.59
N GLN A 48 -6.21 -10.32 6.89
CA GLN A 48 -5.23 -11.29 7.39
C GLN A 48 -5.57 -12.71 6.92
N SER A 49 -6.86 -13.09 6.93
CA SER A 49 -7.29 -14.39 6.43
C SER A 49 -7.00 -14.55 4.93
N ILE A 50 -7.22 -13.50 4.13
CA ILE A 50 -6.87 -13.49 2.71
C ILE A 50 -5.36 -13.64 2.53
N ALA A 51 -4.56 -12.91 3.29
CA ALA A 51 -3.11 -13.03 3.28
C ALA A 51 -2.66 -14.47 3.59
N ASP A 52 -3.25 -15.12 4.58
CA ASP A 52 -2.94 -16.51 4.96
C ASP A 52 -3.24 -17.51 3.82
N ASP A 53 -4.39 -17.35 3.16
CA ASP A 53 -4.76 -18.17 2.01
C ASP A 53 -3.81 -17.99 0.82
N LEU A 54 -3.41 -16.74 0.54
CA LEU A 54 -2.47 -16.42 -0.52
C LEU A 54 -1.07 -16.98 -0.21
N ARG A 55 -0.60 -16.88 1.04
CA ARG A 55 0.67 -17.47 1.48
C ARG A 55 0.71 -18.97 1.25
N ALA A 56 -0.39 -19.69 1.48
CA ALA A 56 -0.46 -21.13 1.22
C ALA A 56 -0.30 -21.49 -0.27
N CYS A 57 -0.50 -20.52 -1.17
CA CYS A 57 -0.41 -20.69 -2.63
C CYS A 57 0.91 -20.17 -3.22
N LEU A 58 1.76 -19.53 -2.42
CA LEU A 58 2.94 -18.79 -2.88
C LEU A 58 4.22 -19.31 -2.21
N PRO A 59 5.39 -19.12 -2.87
CA PRO A 59 6.66 -19.27 -2.18
C PRO A 59 6.81 -18.18 -1.09
N LEU A 60 7.76 -18.38 -0.18
CA LEU A 60 7.99 -17.46 0.96
C LEU A 60 8.21 -16.02 0.49
N GLU A 61 8.97 -15.85 -0.59
CA GLU A 61 9.30 -14.57 -1.19
C GLU A 61 8.11 -13.90 -1.86
N ALA A 62 7.00 -14.61 -2.09
CA ALA A 62 5.79 -14.11 -2.76
C ALA A 62 6.06 -13.50 -4.16
N MET A 63 7.12 -13.94 -4.82
CA MET A 63 7.47 -13.57 -6.19
C MET A 63 7.00 -14.65 -7.17
N ALA A 64 6.32 -14.23 -8.24
CA ALA A 64 5.93 -15.14 -9.30
C ALA A 64 7.10 -15.44 -10.25
N PRO A 65 7.18 -16.63 -10.87
CA PRO A 65 8.20 -16.94 -11.87
C PRO A 65 8.23 -15.94 -13.04
N SER A 66 7.09 -15.34 -13.37
CA SER A 66 6.96 -14.30 -14.39
C SER A 66 7.67 -12.99 -14.06
N GLU A 67 7.99 -12.72 -12.79
CA GLU A 67 8.58 -11.46 -12.33
C GLU A 67 10.11 -11.45 -12.40
N THR A 68 10.66 -12.02 -13.48
CA THR A 68 12.11 -12.19 -13.65
C THR A 68 12.88 -10.87 -13.55
N MET A 69 12.32 -9.77 -14.07
CA MET A 69 12.98 -8.46 -14.01
C MET A 69 13.05 -7.90 -12.58
N ALA A 70 11.98 -8.04 -11.79
CA ALA A 70 11.97 -7.57 -10.41
C ALA A 70 13.02 -8.35 -9.60
N VAL A 71 13.08 -9.68 -9.77
CA VAL A 71 14.11 -10.52 -9.16
C VAL A 71 15.51 -10.07 -9.56
N ASN A 72 15.76 -9.84 -10.85
CA ASN A 72 17.07 -9.39 -11.34
C ASN A 72 17.46 -8.02 -10.78
N LYS A 73 16.54 -7.05 -10.75
CA LYS A 73 16.80 -5.70 -10.23
C LYS A 73 17.07 -5.69 -8.73
N THR A 74 16.37 -6.52 -7.96
CA THR A 74 16.64 -6.70 -6.53
C THR A 74 18.02 -7.28 -6.29
N GLN A 75 18.45 -8.28 -7.08
CA GLN A 75 19.80 -8.86 -6.99
C GLN A 75 20.93 -7.91 -7.42
N GLN A 76 20.61 -6.87 -8.21
CA GLN A 76 21.56 -5.86 -8.67
C GLN A 76 21.72 -4.68 -7.69
N LYS A 77 20.91 -4.61 -6.62
CA LYS A 77 21.05 -3.56 -5.60
C LYS A 77 22.44 -3.65 -4.95
N THR A 78 23.02 -2.48 -4.65
CA THR A 78 24.37 -2.37 -4.08
C THR A 78 24.46 -2.90 -2.66
N HIS A 79 23.35 -2.82 -1.92
CA HIS A 79 23.18 -3.42 -0.61
C HIS A 79 22.39 -4.72 -0.75
N PRO A 80 22.68 -5.76 0.05
CA PRO A 80 21.89 -6.97 0.05
C PRO A 80 20.43 -6.69 0.42
N THR A 81 19.54 -6.89 -0.56
CA THR A 81 18.11 -6.60 -0.46
C THR A 81 17.31 -7.90 -0.58
N VAL A 82 16.25 -8.04 0.22
CA VAL A 82 15.31 -9.17 0.19
C VAL A 82 13.89 -8.63 -0.01
N HIS A 83 13.11 -9.34 -0.83
CA HIS A 83 11.69 -9.04 -0.98
C HIS A 83 10.87 -9.73 0.11
N VAL A 84 10.04 -8.95 0.81
CA VAL A 84 9.03 -9.42 1.76
C VAL A 84 7.75 -8.66 1.43
N ASP A 85 6.71 -9.40 1.07
CA ASP A 85 5.43 -8.78 0.74
C ASP A 85 4.72 -8.30 2.01
N ALA A 86 4.56 -6.98 2.14
CA ALA A 86 4.00 -6.36 3.34
C ALA A 86 2.51 -6.62 3.54
N PHE A 87 1.78 -7.07 2.51
CA PHE A 87 0.39 -7.52 2.67
C PHE A 87 0.34 -8.92 3.30
N LEU A 88 1.29 -9.79 2.93
CA LEU A 88 1.32 -11.17 3.40
C LEU A 88 1.96 -11.33 4.77
N TYR A 89 2.98 -10.52 5.08
CA TYR A 89 3.77 -10.64 6.29
C TYR A 89 3.83 -9.28 7.01
N ASN A 90 3.19 -9.21 8.17
CA ASN A 90 3.42 -8.12 9.13
C ASN A 90 4.73 -8.35 9.91
N ASP A 91 5.11 -7.37 10.74
CA ASP A 91 6.35 -7.45 11.52
C ASP A 91 6.42 -8.70 12.41
N ASP A 92 5.32 -9.07 13.07
CA ASP A 92 5.25 -10.26 13.92
C ASP A 92 5.47 -11.56 13.11
N ALA A 93 4.92 -11.62 11.90
CA ALA A 93 5.13 -12.75 11.00
C ALA A 93 6.58 -12.83 10.52
N VAL A 94 7.21 -11.69 10.22
CA VAL A 94 8.63 -11.62 9.88
C VAL A 94 9.51 -12.06 11.04
N ASP A 95 9.19 -11.65 12.27
CA ASP A 95 9.92 -12.05 13.48
C ASP A 95 9.78 -13.55 13.73
N SER A 96 8.58 -14.10 13.59
CA SER A 96 8.33 -15.55 13.69
C SER A 96 9.16 -16.34 12.65
N LEU A 97 9.23 -15.86 11.41
CA LEU A 97 10.05 -16.48 10.37
C LEU A 97 11.56 -16.42 10.69
N CYS A 98 12.01 -15.37 11.35
CA CYS A 98 13.39 -15.24 11.81
C CYS A 98 13.69 -16.21 12.96
N GLU A 99 12.79 -16.34 13.94
CA GLU A 99 12.91 -17.29 15.05
C GLU A 99 12.94 -18.75 14.58
N GLU A 100 12.14 -19.08 13.56
CA GLU A 100 12.11 -20.39 12.92
C GLU A 100 13.33 -20.67 12.02
N GLY A 101 14.20 -19.68 11.80
CA GLY A 101 15.37 -19.80 10.93
C GLY A 101 15.04 -19.88 9.44
N LYS A 102 13.81 -19.52 9.05
CA LYS A 102 13.36 -19.46 7.65
C LYS A 102 13.75 -18.14 6.97
N MET A 103 13.98 -17.11 7.76
CA MET A 103 14.42 -15.78 7.33
C MET A 103 15.52 -15.23 8.24
N SER A 104 16.23 -14.20 7.78
CA SER A 104 17.13 -13.40 8.61
C SER A 104 16.93 -11.92 8.29
N ARG A 105 16.96 -11.05 9.31
CA ARG A 105 17.04 -9.59 9.14
C ARG A 105 18.46 -9.08 8.84
N ASN A 106 19.46 -9.96 8.91
CA ASN A 106 20.87 -9.60 8.77
C ASN A 106 21.62 -10.56 7.83
N TYR A 107 22.69 -10.06 7.22
CA TYR A 107 23.65 -10.87 6.48
C TYR A 107 25.05 -10.79 7.09
N CYS A 108 25.87 -11.82 6.88
CA CYS A 108 27.26 -11.85 7.34
C CYS A 108 28.15 -11.01 6.42
N LEU A 109 28.95 -10.09 7.00
CA LEU A 109 29.99 -9.35 6.26
C LEU A 109 31.14 -10.25 5.82
N SER A 110 31.28 -11.40 6.48
CA SER A 110 32.15 -12.51 6.09
C SER A 110 31.42 -13.80 6.41
N CYS A 111 31.14 -14.63 5.40
CA CYS A 111 30.31 -15.82 5.56
C CYS A 111 30.81 -16.72 6.70
N GLY A 112 29.91 -17.09 7.62
CA GLY A 112 30.23 -17.87 8.82
C GLY A 112 30.78 -17.06 10.00
N SER A 113 30.88 -15.73 9.89
CA SER A 113 31.27 -14.85 11.01
C SER A 113 30.06 -14.33 11.79
N HIS A 114 30.29 -13.89 13.03
CA HIS A 114 29.30 -13.14 13.82
C HIS A 114 29.27 -11.64 13.50
N LYS A 115 30.05 -11.18 12.52
CA LYS A 115 30.01 -9.78 12.06
C LYS A 115 28.93 -9.64 11.01
N THR A 116 27.79 -9.09 11.41
CA THR A 116 26.61 -8.95 10.56
C THR A 116 26.26 -7.49 10.28
N ALA A 117 25.51 -7.27 9.20
CA ALA A 117 24.88 -6.01 8.84
C ALA A 117 23.40 -6.26 8.46
N PRO A 118 22.51 -5.27 8.59
CA PRO A 118 21.10 -5.42 8.26
C PRO A 118 20.89 -5.65 6.76
N LEU A 119 19.89 -6.46 6.43
CA LEU A 119 19.34 -6.58 5.07
C LEU A 119 18.39 -5.41 4.81
N GLU A 120 18.35 -4.96 3.55
CA GLU A 120 17.28 -4.08 3.09
C GLU A 120 16.05 -4.90 2.73
N PHE A 121 14.87 -4.45 3.16
CA PHE A 121 13.60 -5.09 2.84
C PHE A 121 12.84 -4.24 1.82
N ILE A 122 12.31 -4.89 0.79
CA ILE A 122 11.43 -4.24 -0.19
C ILE A 122 10.09 -4.98 -0.27
N SER A 123 9.02 -4.22 -0.45
CA SER A 123 7.68 -4.72 -0.75
C SER A 123 7.15 -4.03 -2.02
N HIS A 124 6.33 -4.74 -2.77
CA HIS A 124 5.54 -4.16 -3.87
C HIS A 124 4.03 -4.23 -3.59
N SER A 125 3.66 -4.44 -2.33
CA SER A 125 2.28 -4.45 -1.85
C SER A 125 2.14 -3.54 -0.64
N PHE A 126 0.94 -2.99 -0.44
CA PHE A 126 0.60 -2.27 0.79
C PHE A 126 0.35 -3.24 1.94
N SER A 127 0.83 -2.89 3.12
CA SER A 127 0.45 -3.52 4.38
C SER A 127 -0.99 -3.19 4.76
N ILE A 128 -1.56 -3.97 5.68
CA ILE A 128 -2.91 -3.70 6.20
C ILE A 128 -3.02 -2.30 6.84
N PRO A 129 -2.07 -1.83 7.67
CA PRO A 129 -2.10 -0.46 8.20
C PRO A 129 -2.07 0.61 7.10
N GLU A 130 -1.26 0.41 6.04
CA GLU A 130 -1.24 1.34 4.90
C GLU A 130 -2.57 1.35 4.14
N LEU A 131 -3.23 0.20 3.97
CA LEU A 131 -4.57 0.15 3.38
C LEU A 131 -5.60 0.92 4.25
N GLN A 132 -5.55 0.74 5.58
CA GLN A 132 -6.40 1.50 6.50
C GLN A 132 -6.13 3.00 6.40
N PHE A 133 -4.87 3.41 6.35
CA PHE A 133 -4.48 4.80 6.13
C PHE A 133 -5.11 5.36 4.86
N ILE A 134 -4.90 4.66 3.74
CA ILE A 134 -5.36 5.08 2.42
C ILE A 134 -6.87 5.29 2.40
N PHE A 135 -7.64 4.33 2.89
CA PHE A 135 -9.10 4.36 2.74
C PHE A 135 -9.85 5.11 3.85
N HIS A 136 -9.30 5.19 5.07
CA HIS A 136 -9.97 5.92 6.17
C HIS A 136 -9.51 7.37 6.30
N HIS A 137 -8.29 7.70 5.89
CA HIS A 137 -7.68 8.99 6.19
C HIS A 137 -7.22 9.76 4.95
N ALA A 138 -6.63 9.08 3.97
CA ALA A 138 -6.00 9.75 2.83
C ALA A 138 -7.00 10.04 1.69
N LEU A 139 -7.82 9.06 1.31
CA LEU A 139 -8.83 9.20 0.26
C LEU A 139 -10.16 9.74 0.84
N PRO A 140 -10.91 10.56 0.08
CA PRO A 140 -12.25 10.97 0.44
C PRO A 140 -13.26 9.81 0.24
N ASP A 141 -14.53 10.06 0.59
CA ASP A 141 -15.62 9.11 0.32
C ASP A 141 -15.67 8.71 -1.16
N LEU A 142 -15.69 7.39 -1.38
CA LEU A 142 -15.68 6.78 -2.70
C LEU A 142 -17.05 6.30 -3.16
N THR A 143 -18.14 6.68 -2.48
CA THR A 143 -19.51 6.35 -2.91
C THR A 143 -19.74 6.74 -4.37
N GLY A 144 -20.12 5.77 -5.20
CA GLY A 144 -20.37 6.01 -6.63
C GLY A 144 -19.10 6.08 -7.50
N LYS A 145 -17.91 5.84 -6.95
CA LYS A 145 -16.63 6.02 -7.64
C LYS A 145 -16.04 4.72 -8.17
N LEU A 146 -15.28 4.86 -9.26
CA LEU A 146 -14.43 3.83 -9.83
C LEU A 146 -12.98 4.02 -9.37
N LEU A 147 -12.45 3.02 -8.66
CA LEU A 147 -11.04 2.94 -8.31
C LEU A 147 -10.35 1.90 -9.19
N VAL A 148 -9.19 2.24 -9.73
CA VAL A 148 -8.35 1.35 -10.53
C VAL A 148 -6.98 1.21 -9.89
N ASP A 149 -6.56 -0.02 -9.65
CA ASP A 149 -5.24 -0.40 -9.17
C ASP A 149 -4.41 -0.98 -10.31
N VAL A 150 -3.28 -0.35 -10.63
CA VAL A 150 -2.41 -0.73 -11.75
C VAL A 150 -1.25 -1.56 -11.24
N GLY A 151 -1.06 -2.74 -11.83
CA GLY A 151 -0.11 -3.73 -11.34
C GLY A 151 -0.58 -4.29 -10.00
N SER A 152 -1.83 -4.74 -9.94
CA SER A 152 -2.50 -5.08 -8.68
C SER A 152 -1.90 -6.28 -7.93
N ARG A 153 -0.95 -7.03 -8.53
CA ARG A 153 -0.23 -8.18 -7.94
C ARG A 153 -1.12 -9.09 -7.10
N LEU A 154 -1.05 -9.02 -5.77
CA LEU A 154 -1.81 -9.90 -4.88
C LEU A 154 -3.24 -9.42 -4.60
N GLY A 155 -3.61 -8.21 -5.03
CA GLY A 155 -4.94 -7.63 -4.88
C GLY A 155 -5.17 -6.89 -3.56
N ALA A 156 -4.10 -6.58 -2.81
CA ALA A 156 -4.17 -5.91 -1.50
C ALA A 156 -5.06 -4.66 -1.52
N VAL A 157 -4.88 -3.78 -2.52
CA VAL A 157 -5.69 -2.57 -2.71
C VAL A 157 -7.15 -2.90 -2.98
N LEU A 158 -7.44 -3.94 -3.77
CA LEU A 158 -8.81 -4.34 -4.11
C LEU A 158 -9.55 -4.86 -2.88
N PHE A 159 -8.89 -5.69 -2.08
CA PHE A 159 -9.48 -6.24 -0.85
C PHE A 159 -9.65 -5.16 0.22
N GLY A 160 -8.63 -4.32 0.41
CA GLY A 160 -8.71 -3.17 1.32
C GLY A 160 -9.80 -2.19 0.89
N GLY A 161 -9.86 -1.86 -0.40
CA GLY A 161 -10.88 -0.96 -0.93
C GLY A 161 -12.29 -1.54 -0.82
N TYR A 162 -12.46 -2.85 -0.93
CA TYR A 162 -13.75 -3.49 -0.70
C TYR A 162 -14.18 -3.35 0.76
N LEU A 163 -13.28 -3.60 1.71
CA LEU A 163 -13.63 -3.62 3.12
C LEU A 163 -13.73 -2.24 3.75
N TYR A 164 -12.94 -1.28 3.28
CA TYR A 164 -12.79 0.06 3.89
C TYR A 164 -13.41 1.20 3.09
N SER A 165 -14.02 0.92 1.93
CA SER A 165 -14.62 1.98 1.13
C SER A 165 -15.97 1.61 0.52
N SER A 166 -16.73 2.66 0.22
CA SER A 166 -18.00 2.60 -0.51
C SER A 166 -17.81 2.71 -2.03
N ALA A 167 -16.58 2.49 -2.55
CA ALA A 167 -16.31 2.46 -3.99
C ALA A 167 -17.31 1.55 -4.70
N SER A 168 -17.91 2.02 -5.80
CA SER A 168 -18.89 1.23 -6.55
C SER A 168 -18.22 0.11 -7.34
N GLN A 169 -17.01 0.35 -7.82
CA GLN A 169 -16.21 -0.63 -8.53
C GLN A 169 -14.73 -0.49 -8.17
N LEU A 170 -14.07 -1.62 -8.00
CA LEU A 170 -12.65 -1.77 -7.70
C LEU A 170 -12.05 -2.64 -8.80
N VAL A 171 -11.20 -2.06 -9.64
CA VAL A 171 -10.66 -2.76 -10.81
C VAL A 171 -9.15 -2.90 -10.70
N GLY A 172 -8.66 -4.14 -10.64
CA GLY A 172 -7.23 -4.44 -10.78
C GLY A 172 -6.86 -4.65 -12.24
N VAL A 173 -5.76 -4.04 -12.68
CA VAL A 173 -5.14 -4.33 -13.98
C VAL A 173 -3.80 -4.98 -13.74
N GLU A 174 -3.65 -6.23 -14.17
CA GLU A 174 -2.46 -7.04 -13.89
C GLU A 174 -2.00 -7.78 -15.15
N ILE A 175 -0.69 -7.79 -15.40
CA ILE A 175 -0.09 -8.42 -16.58
C ILE A 175 0.24 -9.89 -16.35
N SER A 176 0.45 -10.31 -15.10
CA SER A 176 0.68 -11.70 -14.74
C SER A 176 -0.64 -12.44 -14.56
N LEU A 177 -0.89 -13.40 -15.44
CA LEU A 177 -2.05 -14.30 -15.32
C LEU A 177 -2.05 -15.10 -14.00
N GLU A 178 -0.88 -15.35 -13.41
CA GLU A 178 -0.75 -16.07 -12.13
C GLU A 178 -1.37 -15.25 -11.00
N PHE A 179 -1.03 -13.96 -10.94
CA PHE A 179 -1.60 -13.02 -9.99
C PHE A 179 -3.09 -12.76 -10.24
N VAL A 180 -3.51 -12.63 -11.50
CA VAL A 180 -4.94 -12.50 -11.83
C VAL A 180 -5.74 -13.67 -11.26
N ARG A 181 -5.21 -14.90 -11.36
CA ARG A 181 -5.87 -16.11 -10.80
C ARG A 181 -5.94 -16.08 -9.28
N LEU A 182 -4.86 -15.68 -8.60
CA LEU A 182 -4.84 -15.56 -7.14
C LEU A 182 -5.84 -14.52 -6.64
N GLN A 183 -5.87 -13.33 -7.27
CA GLN A 183 -6.82 -12.28 -6.95
C GLN A 183 -8.27 -12.74 -7.16
N THR A 184 -8.54 -13.40 -8.29
CA THR A 184 -9.88 -13.94 -8.61
C THR A 184 -10.32 -14.99 -7.61
N MET A 185 -9.43 -15.92 -7.25
CA MET A 185 -9.70 -16.97 -6.26
C MET A 185 -10.05 -16.36 -4.90
N ALA A 186 -9.28 -15.37 -4.43
CA ALA A 186 -9.57 -14.68 -3.17
C ALA A 186 -10.89 -13.90 -3.26
N ALA A 187 -11.12 -13.13 -4.32
CA ALA A 187 -12.37 -12.38 -4.50
C ALA A 187 -13.60 -13.30 -4.51
N GLU A 188 -13.53 -14.46 -5.15
CA GLU A 188 -14.60 -15.46 -5.15
C GLU A 188 -14.80 -16.08 -3.76
N LYS A 189 -13.72 -16.51 -3.10
CA LYS A 189 -13.77 -17.16 -1.78
C LYS A 189 -14.41 -16.26 -0.71
N TYR A 190 -14.11 -14.96 -0.77
CA TYR A 190 -14.60 -13.97 0.20
C TYR A 190 -15.88 -13.24 -0.25
N GLY A 191 -16.40 -13.57 -1.45
CA GLY A 191 -17.65 -13.01 -1.95
C GLY A 191 -17.58 -11.53 -2.34
N PHE A 192 -16.42 -11.07 -2.85
CA PHE A 192 -16.18 -9.67 -3.22
C PHE A 192 -16.44 -9.37 -4.71
N THR A 193 -16.92 -10.35 -5.46
CA THR A 193 -17.08 -10.29 -6.93
C THR A 193 -18.19 -9.35 -7.41
N ASP A 194 -19.02 -8.82 -6.51
CA ASP A 194 -20.04 -7.82 -6.81
C ASP A 194 -19.43 -6.43 -7.11
N ARG A 195 -18.24 -6.14 -6.57
CA ARG A 195 -17.52 -4.87 -6.80
C ARG A 195 -16.09 -5.01 -7.31
N ILE A 196 -15.41 -6.13 -7.03
CA ILE A 196 -14.06 -6.38 -7.52
C ILE A 196 -14.09 -7.00 -8.92
N GLN A 197 -13.30 -6.42 -9.82
CA GLN A 197 -12.99 -6.98 -11.13
C GLN A 197 -11.47 -6.99 -11.33
N VAL A 198 -10.94 -8.08 -11.91
CA VAL A 198 -9.52 -8.19 -12.25
C VAL A 198 -9.38 -8.38 -13.76
N ILE A 199 -8.58 -7.53 -14.41
CA ILE A 199 -8.36 -7.53 -15.85
C ILE A 199 -6.92 -7.97 -16.12
N HIS A 200 -6.78 -9.07 -16.86
CA HIS A 200 -5.48 -9.51 -17.36
C HIS A 200 -5.07 -8.68 -18.57
N ALA A 201 -4.31 -7.60 -18.36
CA ALA A 201 -3.90 -6.68 -19.42
C ALA A 201 -2.69 -5.82 -19.03
N ASP A 202 -2.00 -5.29 -20.04
CA ASP A 202 -1.14 -4.13 -19.88
C ASP A 202 -2.01 -2.87 -19.77
N ILE A 203 -1.76 -2.01 -18.78
CA ILE A 203 -2.52 -0.77 -18.56
C ILE A 203 -2.54 0.13 -19.80
N ARG A 204 -1.49 0.13 -20.63
CA ARG A 204 -1.40 0.88 -21.89
C ARG A 204 -2.44 0.47 -22.93
N SER A 205 -3.09 -0.68 -22.74
CA SER A 205 -4.21 -1.14 -23.58
C SER A 205 -5.59 -0.70 -23.06
N GLN A 206 -5.66 -0.10 -21.87
CA GLN A 206 -6.92 0.16 -21.14
C GLN A 206 -7.29 1.65 -21.11
N ALA A 207 -7.16 2.36 -22.25
CA ALA A 207 -7.37 3.80 -22.33
C ALA A 207 -8.75 4.24 -21.83
N ALA A 208 -9.81 3.54 -22.26
CA ALA A 208 -11.18 3.84 -21.85
C ALA A 208 -11.38 3.66 -20.34
N LEU A 209 -10.76 2.65 -19.72
CA LEU A 209 -10.82 2.45 -18.28
C LEU A 209 -10.17 3.64 -17.56
N VAL A 210 -8.91 3.94 -17.90
CA VAL A 210 -8.13 5.02 -17.29
C VAL A 210 -8.80 6.39 -17.44
N GLN A 211 -9.44 6.65 -18.59
CA GLN A 211 -10.17 7.91 -18.82
C GLN A 211 -11.41 8.08 -17.93
N ASN A 212 -12.03 6.98 -17.49
CA ASN A 212 -13.25 7.00 -16.68
C ASN A 212 -12.96 6.90 -15.16
N THR A 213 -11.77 6.45 -14.78
CA THR A 213 -11.31 6.29 -13.40
C THR A 213 -11.47 7.56 -12.56
N ASP A 214 -11.98 7.41 -11.34
CA ASP A 214 -12.02 8.48 -10.33
C ASP A 214 -10.79 8.47 -9.41
N VAL A 215 -10.27 7.28 -9.10
CA VAL A 215 -9.06 7.10 -8.29
C VAL A 215 -8.14 6.09 -8.97
N LEU A 216 -6.93 6.51 -9.35
CA LEU A 216 -5.92 5.63 -9.95
C LEU A 216 -4.80 5.40 -8.93
N ILE A 217 -4.50 4.14 -8.62
CA ILE A 217 -3.45 3.74 -7.68
C ILE A 217 -2.26 3.16 -8.46
N LEU A 218 -1.06 3.70 -8.19
CA LEU A 218 0.22 3.25 -8.74
C LEU A 218 1.19 2.97 -7.58
N ASN A 219 1.15 1.76 -7.02
CA ASN A 219 2.07 1.36 -5.95
C ASN A 219 3.29 0.62 -6.51
N ASN A 220 4.44 1.30 -6.58
CA ASN A 220 5.74 0.74 -6.96
C ASN A 220 5.72 -0.12 -8.25
N VAL A 221 4.86 0.24 -9.20
CA VAL A 221 4.46 -0.63 -10.31
C VAL A 221 5.45 -0.64 -11.49
N PHE A 222 6.39 0.32 -11.54
CA PHE A 222 7.22 0.51 -12.75
C PHE A 222 8.70 0.18 -12.57
N GLU A 223 9.35 0.68 -11.51
CA GLU A 223 10.82 0.61 -11.37
C GLU A 223 11.33 -0.83 -11.47
N PHE A 224 10.67 -1.77 -10.80
CA PHE A 224 11.09 -3.17 -10.73
C PHE A 224 10.55 -4.04 -11.87
N PHE A 225 9.46 -3.62 -12.52
CA PHE A 225 8.69 -4.48 -13.42
C PHE A 225 8.79 -4.08 -14.90
N MET A 226 9.46 -2.97 -15.22
CA MET A 226 9.59 -2.48 -16.59
C MET A 226 10.98 -1.89 -16.88
N GLU A 227 11.44 -1.99 -18.13
CA GLU A 227 12.61 -1.26 -18.61
C GLU A 227 12.33 0.24 -18.69
N THR A 228 13.35 1.09 -18.55
CA THR A 228 13.19 2.55 -18.50
C THR A 228 12.40 3.09 -19.70
N SER A 229 12.59 2.55 -20.91
CA SER A 229 11.82 2.94 -22.09
C SER A 229 10.33 2.64 -21.95
N ASP A 230 9.98 1.48 -21.40
CA ASP A 230 8.58 1.10 -21.17
C ASP A 230 7.95 1.91 -20.04
N GLN A 231 8.70 2.24 -18.98
CA GLN A 231 8.24 3.13 -17.93
C GLN A 231 7.88 4.52 -18.50
N ILE A 232 8.75 5.09 -19.35
CA ILE A 232 8.50 6.37 -20.02
C ILE A 232 7.22 6.31 -20.87
N GLN A 233 7.03 5.24 -21.65
CA GLN A 233 5.83 5.11 -22.47
C GLN A 233 4.56 4.92 -21.63
N THR A 234 4.66 4.20 -20.51
CA THR A 234 3.54 4.00 -19.59
C THR A 234 3.16 5.31 -18.91
N TRP A 235 4.12 6.10 -18.44
CA TRP A 235 3.85 7.43 -17.88
C TRP A 235 3.24 8.39 -18.90
N LYS A 236 3.71 8.38 -20.16
CA LYS A 236 3.10 9.16 -21.24
C LYS A 236 1.65 8.73 -21.47
N PHE A 237 1.40 7.42 -21.52
CA PHE A 237 0.06 6.89 -21.69
C PHE A 237 -0.87 7.31 -20.54
N ILE A 238 -0.44 7.13 -19.28
CA ILE A 238 -1.25 7.48 -18.10
C ILE A 238 -1.52 8.97 -18.10
N SER A 239 -0.50 9.82 -18.30
CA SER A 239 -0.72 11.25 -18.29
C SER A 239 -1.66 11.70 -19.40
N GLN A 240 -1.59 11.10 -20.59
CA GLN A 240 -2.49 11.44 -21.70
C GLN A 240 -3.95 10.99 -21.48
N ASN A 241 -4.18 9.91 -20.73
CA ASN A 241 -5.51 9.32 -20.57
C ASN A 241 -6.19 9.63 -19.23
N PHE A 242 -5.43 9.77 -18.14
CA PHE A 242 -5.97 10.08 -16.81
C PHE A 242 -6.18 11.59 -16.65
N ARG A 243 -7.22 12.11 -17.33
CA ARG A 243 -7.50 13.56 -17.46
C ARG A 243 -8.82 13.99 -16.84
N LYS A 244 -9.53 13.09 -16.16
CA LYS A 244 -10.80 13.41 -15.52
C LYS A 244 -10.56 14.43 -14.40
N LYS A 245 -11.06 15.65 -14.57
CA LYS A 245 -10.85 16.73 -13.61
C LYS A 245 -11.35 16.34 -12.21
N GLY A 246 -10.53 16.58 -11.20
CA GLY A 246 -10.81 16.21 -9.82
C GLY A 246 -10.60 14.73 -9.48
N ALA A 247 -10.26 13.89 -10.46
CA ALA A 247 -9.82 12.53 -10.17
C ALA A 247 -8.49 12.54 -9.41
N MET A 248 -8.27 11.50 -8.60
CA MET A 248 -7.11 11.39 -7.73
C MET A 248 -6.15 10.32 -8.21
N LEU A 249 -4.87 10.64 -8.17
CA LEU A 249 -3.77 9.72 -8.44
C LEU A 249 -3.06 9.47 -7.12
N LEU A 250 -3.02 8.23 -6.66
CA LEU A 250 -2.20 7.82 -5.53
C LEU A 250 -0.93 7.15 -6.05
N THR A 251 0.24 7.58 -5.58
CA THR A 251 1.51 6.95 -5.96
C THR A 251 2.36 6.63 -4.75
N VAL A 252 3.12 5.54 -4.88
CA VAL A 252 4.24 5.19 -4.01
C VAL A 252 5.40 4.74 -4.90
N PRO A 253 6.57 5.40 -4.87
CA PRO A 253 6.88 6.63 -4.15
C PRO A 253 6.18 7.86 -4.75
N SER A 254 6.61 9.07 -4.34
CA SER A 254 6.16 10.33 -4.95
C SER A 254 6.37 10.38 -6.47
N MET A 255 5.57 11.18 -7.16
CA MET A 255 5.76 11.44 -8.61
C MET A 255 7.14 12.01 -8.91
N GLN A 256 7.67 12.87 -8.04
CA GLN A 256 9.01 13.44 -8.23
C GLN A 256 10.09 12.36 -8.22
N GLU A 257 10.00 11.41 -7.29
CA GLU A 257 10.94 10.31 -7.17
C GLU A 257 10.80 9.33 -8.33
N ALA A 258 9.58 8.87 -8.61
CA ALA A 258 9.29 7.92 -9.69
C ALA A 258 9.78 8.42 -11.05
N LEU A 259 9.56 9.71 -11.37
CA LEU A 259 10.04 10.31 -12.61
C LEU A 259 11.53 10.68 -12.56
N GLY A 260 12.07 10.93 -11.36
CA GLY A 260 13.47 11.23 -11.12
C GLY A 260 14.39 10.12 -11.62
N LEU A 261 14.00 8.86 -11.39
CA LEU A 261 14.70 7.63 -11.73
C LEU A 261 14.87 7.41 -13.24
N LEU A 262 14.01 7.98 -14.08
CA LEU A 262 14.00 7.71 -15.53
C LEU A 262 15.16 8.36 -16.30
N GLN A 263 15.92 9.28 -15.67
CA GLN A 263 17.11 9.95 -16.20
C GLN A 263 17.05 10.43 -17.68
N ASP A 264 15.87 10.64 -18.26
CA ASP A 264 15.67 11.10 -19.64
C ASP A 264 15.36 12.62 -19.65
N PRO A 265 16.29 13.47 -20.14
CA PRO A 265 16.10 14.92 -20.18
C PRO A 265 14.94 15.36 -21.09
N ALA A 266 14.75 14.70 -22.23
CA ALA A 266 13.71 15.06 -23.19
C ALA A 266 12.32 14.73 -22.64
N PHE A 267 12.20 13.62 -21.90
CA PHE A 267 10.99 13.29 -21.18
C PHE A 267 10.71 14.30 -20.06
N LYS A 268 11.72 14.66 -19.25
CA LYS A 268 11.55 15.63 -18.14
C LYS A 268 11.14 17.03 -18.62
N GLU A 269 11.68 17.50 -19.74
CA GLU A 269 11.28 18.79 -20.34
C GLU A 269 9.85 18.77 -20.88
N MET A 270 9.41 17.64 -21.45
CA MET A 270 8.08 17.51 -22.07
C MET A 270 6.99 17.17 -21.03
N PHE A 271 7.34 16.51 -19.94
CA PHE A 271 6.40 16.03 -18.92
C PHE A 271 6.14 17.11 -17.87
N ALA A 272 5.27 18.05 -18.20
CA ALA A 272 4.83 19.10 -17.27
C ALA A 272 3.85 18.54 -16.23
N VAL A 273 4.36 17.90 -15.17
CA VAL A 273 3.57 17.32 -14.06
C VAL A 273 2.60 18.37 -13.49
N ASN A 274 3.10 19.58 -13.26
CA ASN A 274 2.36 20.71 -12.69
C ASN A 274 1.22 21.25 -13.59
N GLN A 275 1.19 20.86 -14.88
CA GLN A 275 0.08 21.17 -15.79
C GLN A 275 -0.95 20.05 -15.87
N TRP A 276 -0.70 18.93 -15.19
CA TRP A 276 -1.58 17.76 -15.17
C TRP A 276 -2.22 17.56 -13.80
N ILE A 277 -1.40 17.59 -12.76
CA ILE A 277 -1.78 17.24 -11.40
C ILE A 277 -1.18 18.21 -10.40
N GLU A 278 -1.86 18.37 -9.29
CA GLU A 278 -1.38 19.08 -8.11
C GLU A 278 -1.38 18.13 -6.91
N GLU A 279 -0.35 18.21 -6.05
CA GLU A 279 -0.28 17.38 -4.85
C GLU A 279 -1.30 17.83 -3.82
N VAL A 280 -1.98 16.87 -3.19
CA VAL A 280 -2.95 17.09 -2.13
C VAL A 280 -2.25 16.91 -0.78
N PRO A 281 -2.32 17.89 0.14
CA PRO A 281 -1.78 17.71 1.48
C PRO A 281 -2.50 16.56 2.20
N ILE A 282 -1.72 15.67 2.82
CA ILE A 282 -2.21 14.56 3.63
C ILE A 282 -1.76 14.78 5.07
N ASP A 283 -2.66 14.48 6.01
CA ASP A 283 -2.32 14.41 7.43
C ASP A 283 -1.76 13.01 7.73
N TYR A 284 -0.45 12.95 8.02
CA TYR A 284 0.23 11.71 8.39
C TYR A 284 0.25 11.47 9.89
N ASP A 285 -0.17 12.45 10.71
CA ASP A 285 -0.17 12.35 12.17
C ASP A 285 -1.43 11.62 12.67
N VAL A 286 -1.70 10.45 12.08
CA VAL A 286 -2.85 9.61 12.44
C VAL A 286 -2.43 8.45 13.33
N TYR A 287 -3.28 8.13 14.30
CA TYR A 287 -3.10 6.92 15.11
C TYR A 287 -3.74 5.73 14.40
N LEU A 288 -2.91 4.97 13.71
CA LEU A 288 -3.18 3.59 13.37
C LEU A 288 -2.52 2.78 14.48
N ARG A 289 -3.23 1.77 15.01
CA ARG A 289 -2.78 0.87 16.08
C ARG A 289 -1.27 0.60 16.04
N ASN A 290 -0.67 0.25 17.19
CA ASN A 290 0.72 -0.17 17.28
C ASN A 290 1.13 -1.02 16.07
N HIS A 291 2.31 -0.76 15.48
CA HIS A 291 2.90 -1.36 14.26
C HIS A 291 2.78 -0.62 12.91
N SER A 292 2.20 0.58 12.83
CA SER A 292 2.38 1.39 11.61
C SER A 292 3.71 2.16 11.65
N ASP A 293 4.63 1.88 10.72
CA ASP A 293 5.84 2.69 10.51
C ASP A 293 5.44 4.07 9.94
N PRO A 294 5.59 5.18 10.70
CA PRO A 294 5.21 6.50 10.21
C PRO A 294 5.99 6.92 8.96
N ASP A 295 7.19 6.37 8.75
CA ASP A 295 7.99 6.69 7.59
C ASP A 295 7.51 5.96 6.33
N SER A 296 6.86 4.80 6.47
CA SER A 296 6.22 4.09 5.35
C SER A 296 4.98 4.86 4.87
N LEU A 297 4.16 5.38 5.79
CA LEU A 297 2.98 6.19 5.44
C LEU A 297 3.35 7.45 4.65
N LYS A 298 4.49 8.09 4.97
CA LYS A 298 4.98 9.28 4.27
C LYS A 298 5.40 9.02 2.82
N GLN A 299 5.53 7.76 2.41
CA GLN A 299 5.79 7.40 1.01
C GLN A 299 4.51 7.41 0.16
N ILE A 300 3.33 7.57 0.78
CA ILE A 300 2.02 7.57 0.11
C ILE A 300 1.66 9.00 -0.28
N HIS A 301 1.65 9.28 -1.57
CA HIS A 301 1.31 10.61 -2.10
C HIS A 301 0.00 10.57 -2.87
N ILE A 302 -0.82 11.61 -2.71
CA ILE A 302 -2.04 11.81 -3.48
C ILE A 302 -1.93 13.09 -4.29
N TYR A 303 -2.32 13.00 -5.55
CA TYR A 303 -2.41 14.11 -6.46
C TYR A 303 -3.83 14.23 -7.02
N ARG A 304 -4.23 15.44 -7.40
CA ARG A 304 -5.52 15.73 -8.02
C ARG A 304 -5.30 16.24 -9.43
N VAL A 305 -6.08 15.74 -10.39
CA VAL A 305 -6.08 16.22 -11.77
C VAL A 305 -6.75 17.60 -11.88
N ILE A 306 -6.07 18.57 -12.50
CA ILE A 306 -6.48 20.00 -12.59
C ILE A 306 -7.44 20.33 -13.75
#